data_AF-A0AAV8VNU2-F1
#
_entry.id   AF-A0AAV8VNU2-F1
#
_cell.length_a   1.000
_cell.length_b   1.000
_cell.length_c   1.000
_cell.angle_alpha   90.00
_cell.angle_beta   90.00
_cell.angle_gamma   90.00
#
_symmetry.space_group_name_H-M   'P 1'
#
loop_
_entity.id
_entity.type
_entity.pdbx_description
1 polymer ?
#
loop_
_entity_poly.entity_id
_entity_poly.type
_entity_poly.pdbx_seq_one_letter_code
_entity_poly.pdbx_strand_id
1 'polypeptide(L)'
;MPSSKNTRGALADDAAVSDRAMELLVTKICSNLVMQLEATIDNKLSKLNDNLTEVVKEMNSLNDKITNNAAVVSNAFRLGKAESAAPNKPRGILVSFVQNIKRNEIFEAKRLLKNTAITVYEDLTARRYEILIQARKKFGPKNVWSMGGNVFAWCDKDKKKLLIKSMNDILTL
;
A
#
# COMPACT_ATOMS: atom_id res chain seq x y z
N MET A 1 70.81 7.01 -74.09
CA MET A 1 69.94 5.94 -73.55
C MET A 1 69.50 6.32 -72.15
N PRO A 2 68.21 6.62 -71.89
CA PRO A 2 67.72 6.83 -70.53
C PRO A 2 67.16 5.51 -69.99
N SER A 3 67.67 5.08 -68.83
CA SER A 3 67.22 3.89 -68.11
C SER A 3 65.90 4.21 -67.38
N SER A 4 64.84 3.51 -67.77
CA SER A 4 63.51 3.53 -67.15
C SER A 4 63.61 3.06 -65.71
N LYS A 5 63.64 4.00 -64.76
CA LYS A 5 63.58 3.67 -63.32
C LYS A 5 62.18 3.19 -62.95
N ASN A 6 62.19 1.98 -62.43
CA ASN A 6 61.17 1.19 -61.75
C ASN A 6 60.13 2.02 -60.95
N THR A 7 58.93 2.20 -61.50
CA THR A 7 57.77 2.86 -60.83
C THR A 7 56.82 1.87 -60.14
N ARG A 8 57.08 0.56 -60.21
CA ARG A 8 56.15 -0.48 -59.67
C ARG A 8 56.23 -0.67 -58.15
N GLY A 9 57.31 -0.26 -57.48
CA GLY A 9 57.46 -0.42 -56.03
C GLY A 9 56.67 0.60 -55.20
N ALA A 10 56.65 1.87 -55.61
CA ALA A 10 56.00 2.94 -54.86
C ALA A 10 54.46 2.82 -54.81
N LEU A 11 53.85 2.29 -55.88
CA LEU A 11 52.40 2.10 -55.97
C LEU A 11 51.87 0.97 -55.09
N ALA A 12 52.70 -0.03 -54.76
CA ALA A 12 52.32 -1.14 -53.89
C ALA A 12 52.43 -0.78 -52.39
N ASP A 13 53.45 0.01 -52.03
CA ASP A 13 53.64 0.50 -50.66
C ASP A 13 52.55 1.52 -50.26
N ASP A 14 52.15 2.43 -51.16
CA ASP A 14 51.05 3.39 -50.91
C ASP A 14 49.68 2.70 -50.71
N ALA A 15 49.42 1.61 -51.46
CA ALA A 15 48.18 0.84 -51.32
C ALA A 15 48.11 0.07 -49.98
N ALA A 16 49.23 -0.51 -49.54
CA ALA A 16 49.32 -1.21 -48.26
C ALA A 16 49.24 -0.25 -47.06
N VAL A 17 49.79 0.97 -47.19
CA VAL A 17 49.66 2.04 -46.18
C VAL A 17 48.20 2.51 -46.09
N SER A 18 47.50 2.61 -47.23
CA SER A 18 46.08 2.98 -47.27
C SER A 18 45.18 1.91 -46.64
N ASP A 19 45.46 0.63 -46.85
CA ASP A 19 44.69 -0.49 -46.29
C ASP A 19 44.84 -0.57 -44.75
N ARG A 20 46.07 -0.40 -44.26
CA ARG A 20 46.37 -0.36 -42.82
C ARG A 20 45.75 0.85 -42.13
N ALA A 21 45.69 2.00 -42.80
CA ALA A 21 44.99 3.19 -42.31
C ALA A 21 43.48 2.96 -42.22
N MET A 22 42.89 2.23 -43.18
CA MET A 22 41.48 1.87 -43.18
C MET A 22 41.15 0.89 -42.04
N GLU A 23 42.00 -0.12 -41.80
CA GLU A 23 41.84 -1.07 -40.71
C GLU A 23 41.90 -0.39 -39.32
N LEU A 24 42.82 0.57 -39.14
CA LEU A 24 42.91 1.40 -37.93
C LEU A 24 41.65 2.26 -37.73
N LEU A 25 41.10 2.82 -38.81
CA LEU A 25 39.87 3.60 -38.76
C LEU A 25 38.67 2.72 -38.34
N VAL A 26 38.51 1.56 -38.97
CA VAL A 26 37.45 0.59 -38.64
C VAL A 26 37.54 0.14 -37.20
N THR A 27 38.73 -0.24 -36.74
CA THR A 27 38.96 -0.64 -35.35
C THR A 27 38.57 0.47 -34.38
N LYS A 28 38.97 1.72 -34.66
CA LYS A 28 38.66 2.86 -33.80
C LYS A 28 37.17 3.18 -33.75
N ILE A 29 36.47 3.07 -34.89
CA ILE A 29 35.01 3.24 -34.97
C ILE A 29 34.30 2.13 -34.17
N CYS A 30 34.70 0.86 -34.39
CA CYS A 30 34.14 -0.28 -33.68
C CYS A 30 34.34 -0.17 -32.16
N SER A 31 35.55 0.13 -31.70
CA SER A 31 35.83 0.32 -30.27
C SER A 31 34.99 1.44 -29.66
N ASN A 32 34.82 2.57 -30.36
CA ASN A 32 34.01 3.67 -29.87
C ASN A 32 32.53 3.29 -29.77
N LEU A 33 31.98 2.61 -30.79
CA LEU A 33 30.61 2.11 -30.76
C LEU A 33 30.37 1.11 -29.63
N VAL A 34 31.31 0.19 -29.41
CA VAL A 34 31.25 -0.78 -28.31
C VAL A 34 31.24 -0.05 -26.97
N MET A 35 32.14 0.90 -26.73
CA MET A 35 32.18 1.68 -25.49
C MET A 35 30.87 2.45 -25.25
N GLN A 36 30.26 3.02 -26.31
CA GLN A 36 28.97 3.72 -26.19
C GLN A 36 27.81 2.78 -25.85
N LEU A 37 27.83 1.57 -26.42
CA LEU A 37 26.82 0.54 -26.12
C LEU A 37 26.95 0.03 -24.69
N GLU A 38 28.16 -0.30 -24.24
CA GLU A 38 28.44 -0.74 -22.87
C GLU A 38 27.99 0.31 -21.86
N ALA A 39 28.38 1.57 -22.05
CA ALA A 39 27.95 2.66 -21.18
C ALA A 39 26.42 2.83 -21.15
N THR A 40 25.75 2.62 -22.29
CA THR A 40 24.28 2.72 -22.35
C THR A 40 23.61 1.56 -21.59
N ILE A 41 24.16 0.36 -21.70
CA ILE A 41 23.67 -0.84 -21.00
C ILE A 41 23.86 -0.66 -19.49
N ASP A 42 25.04 -0.25 -19.05
CA ASP A 42 25.36 -0.06 -17.63
C ASP A 42 24.45 0.99 -16.98
N ASN A 43 24.22 2.11 -17.68
CA ASN A 43 23.31 3.16 -17.20
C ASN A 43 21.87 2.65 -17.07
N LYS A 44 21.39 1.84 -18.01
CA LYS A 44 20.04 1.25 -17.94
C LYS A 44 19.93 0.23 -16.82
N LEU A 45 20.95 -0.62 -16.65
CA LEU A 45 21.00 -1.61 -15.58
C LEU A 45 21.02 -0.94 -14.21
N SER A 46 21.81 0.11 -14.01
CA SER A 46 21.85 0.87 -12.76
C SER A 46 20.47 1.42 -12.39
N LYS A 47 19.81 2.12 -13.33
CA LYS A 47 18.47 2.69 -13.10
C LYS A 47 17.43 1.64 -12.77
N LEU A 48 17.46 0.49 -13.45
CA LEU A 48 16.54 -0.60 -13.18
C LEU A 48 16.76 -1.17 -11.77
N ASN A 49 18.02 -1.31 -11.36
CA ASN A 49 18.38 -1.79 -10.04
C ASN A 49 17.93 -0.81 -8.93
N ASP A 50 18.14 0.49 -9.13
CA ASP A 50 17.68 1.51 -8.17
C ASP A 50 16.17 1.45 -7.96
N ASN A 51 15.40 1.41 -9.05
CA ASN A 51 13.94 1.27 -9.01
C ASN A 51 13.52 -0.03 -8.29
N LEU A 52 14.20 -1.15 -8.57
CA LEU A 52 13.92 -2.41 -7.90
C LEU A 52 14.17 -2.31 -6.39
N THR A 53 15.27 -1.68 -5.97
CA THR A 53 15.56 -1.50 -4.54
C THR A 53 14.53 -0.63 -3.84
N GLU A 54 14.00 0.39 -4.52
CA GLU A 54 12.94 1.25 -3.99
C GLU A 54 11.65 0.45 -3.78
N VAL A 55 11.19 -0.30 -4.79
CA VAL A 55 10.01 -1.17 -4.69
C VAL A 55 10.16 -2.21 -3.57
N VAL A 56 11.33 -2.83 -3.44
CA VAL A 56 11.59 -3.81 -2.36
C VAL A 56 11.52 -3.15 -0.98
N LYS A 57 12.05 -1.93 -0.82
CA LYS A 57 11.94 -1.18 0.45
C LYS A 57 10.49 -0.88 0.80
N GLU A 58 9.68 -0.47 -0.18
CA GLU A 58 8.25 -0.23 0.04
C GLU A 58 7.52 -1.52 0.43
N MET A 59 7.77 -2.63 -0.26
CA MET A 59 7.19 -3.94 0.09
C MET A 59 7.56 -4.36 1.51
N ASN A 60 8.82 -4.21 1.91
CA ASN A 60 9.26 -4.56 3.26
C ASN A 60 8.59 -3.67 4.32
N SER A 61 8.48 -2.36 4.07
CA SER A 61 7.76 -1.45 4.98
C SER A 61 6.29 -1.83 5.16
N LEU A 62 5.63 -2.22 4.06
CA LEU A 62 4.25 -2.71 4.11
C LEU A 62 4.14 -4.04 4.86
N ASN A 63 5.07 -4.96 4.62
CA ASN A 63 5.10 -6.25 5.29
C ASN A 63 5.33 -6.12 6.81
N ASP A 64 6.19 -5.21 7.24
CA ASP A 64 6.40 -4.91 8.66
C ASP A 64 5.13 -4.33 9.30
N LYS A 65 4.45 -3.41 8.62
CA LYS A 65 3.16 -2.88 9.08
C LYS A 65 2.11 -3.99 9.21
N ILE A 66 2.06 -4.92 8.25
CA ILE A 66 1.13 -6.06 8.28
C ILE A 66 1.49 -7.01 9.43
N THR A 67 2.76 -7.39 9.58
CA THR A 67 3.23 -8.33 10.61
C THR A 67 2.99 -7.79 12.02
N ASN A 68 3.31 -6.51 12.25
CA ASN A 68 3.04 -5.85 13.52
C ASN A 68 1.53 -5.74 13.83
N ASN A 69 0.69 -5.61 12.80
CA ASN A 69 -0.78 -5.61 12.97
C ASN A 69 -1.36 -7.03 13.08
N ALA A 70 -0.73 -8.05 12.51
CA ALA A 70 -1.17 -9.45 12.66
C ALA A 70 -1.01 -9.92 14.11
N ALA A 71 0.03 -9.46 14.82
CA ALA A 71 0.21 -9.69 16.25
C ALA A 71 -0.92 -9.08 17.12
N VAL A 72 -1.73 -8.18 16.56
CA VAL A 72 -2.80 -7.47 17.26
C VAL A 72 -4.15 -8.18 17.14
N VAL A 73 -4.39 -8.87 16.03
CA VAL A 73 -5.63 -9.64 15.78
C VAL A 73 -5.45 -11.06 16.28
N SER A 74 -6.30 -11.46 17.22
CA SER A 74 -6.31 -12.82 17.75
C SER A 74 -7.04 -13.78 16.83
N ASN A 75 -8.24 -13.42 16.39
CA ASN A 75 -9.10 -14.29 15.57
C ASN A 75 -10.01 -13.44 14.67
N ALA A 76 -10.42 -14.00 13.53
CA ALA A 76 -11.43 -13.39 12.66
C ALA A 76 -12.30 -14.46 12.01
N PHE A 77 -13.62 -14.29 12.03
CA PHE A 77 -14.56 -15.23 11.42
C PHE A 77 -15.76 -14.53 10.80
N ARG A 78 -16.32 -15.16 9.76
CA ARG A 78 -17.54 -14.66 9.09
C ARG A 78 -18.78 -15.13 9.85
N LEU A 79 -19.69 -14.21 10.12
CA LEU A 79 -20.96 -14.48 10.80
C LEU A 79 -21.98 -15.12 9.86
N GLY A 80 -22.78 -16.06 10.36
CA GLY A 80 -23.85 -16.74 9.62
C GLY A 80 -23.36 -17.85 8.67
N LYS A 81 -24.30 -18.56 8.03
CA LYS A 81 -24.00 -19.67 7.09
C LYS A 81 -23.49 -19.14 5.75
N ALA A 82 -22.62 -19.91 5.07
CA ALA A 82 -22.06 -19.51 3.78
C ALA A 82 -23.13 -19.25 2.71
N GLU A 83 -24.16 -20.10 2.69
CA GLU A 83 -25.33 -20.01 1.80
C GLU A 83 -26.14 -18.72 1.97
N SER A 84 -26.03 -18.05 3.12
CA SER A 84 -26.76 -16.81 3.39
C SER A 84 -26.09 -15.57 2.79
N ALA A 85 -24.93 -15.71 2.13
CA ALA A 85 -24.27 -14.61 1.45
C ALA A 85 -24.98 -14.29 0.13
N ALA A 86 -25.49 -13.07 0.00
CA ALA A 86 -26.00 -12.57 -1.29
C ALA A 86 -24.86 -11.88 -2.07
N PRO A 87 -24.92 -11.81 -3.41
CA PRO A 87 -23.87 -11.22 -4.24
C PRO A 87 -23.46 -9.80 -3.81
N ASN A 88 -24.45 -9.00 -3.38
CA ASN A 88 -24.24 -7.60 -2.95
C ASN A 88 -24.31 -7.41 -1.43
N LYS A 89 -24.34 -8.49 -0.63
CA LYS A 89 -24.41 -8.42 0.83
C LYS A 89 -23.45 -9.44 1.45
N PRO A 90 -22.15 -9.12 1.53
CA PRO A 90 -21.17 -10.00 2.13
C PRO A 90 -21.48 -10.22 3.61
N ARG A 91 -21.16 -11.41 4.12
CA ARG A 91 -21.29 -11.73 5.54
C ARG A 91 -20.39 -10.81 6.37
N GLY A 92 -20.95 -10.32 7.48
CA GLY A 92 -20.20 -9.58 8.48
C GLY A 92 -19.04 -10.40 9.03
N ILE A 93 -17.97 -9.73 9.43
CA ILE A 93 -16.79 -10.35 10.03
C ILE A 93 -16.73 -9.93 11.48
N LEU A 94 -16.64 -10.89 12.39
CA LEU A 94 -16.33 -10.65 13.79
C LEU A 94 -14.83 -10.83 13.99
N VAL A 95 -14.19 -9.82 14.57
CA VAL A 95 -12.75 -9.76 14.78
C VAL A 95 -12.47 -9.63 16.27
N SER A 96 -11.65 -10.54 16.79
CA SER A 96 -11.16 -10.52 18.16
C SER A 96 -9.73 -9.99 18.17
N PHE A 97 -9.42 -9.13 19.12
CA PHE A 97 -8.10 -8.52 19.28
C PHE A 97 -7.41 -9.07 20.54
N VAL A 98 -6.09 -9.15 20.51
CA VAL A 98 -5.29 -9.56 21.69
C VAL A 98 -5.41 -8.51 22.80
N GLN A 99 -5.43 -7.23 22.43
CA GLN A 99 -5.50 -6.11 23.37
C GLN A 99 -6.70 -5.22 23.11
N ASN A 100 -7.46 -4.89 24.17
CA ASN A 100 -8.60 -3.99 24.09
C ASN A 100 -8.24 -2.58 23.63
N ILE A 101 -7.03 -2.10 23.97
CA ILE A 101 -6.53 -0.79 23.55
C ILE A 101 -6.49 -0.70 22.02
N LYS A 102 -5.94 -1.73 21.36
CA LYS A 102 -5.86 -1.80 19.90
C LYS A 102 -7.22 -1.87 19.23
N ARG A 103 -8.16 -2.63 19.81
CA ARG A 103 -9.56 -2.62 19.35
C ARG A 103 -10.13 -1.21 19.39
N ASN A 104 -9.89 -0.45 20.46
CA ASN A 104 -10.41 0.91 20.62
C ASN A 104 -9.76 1.88 19.63
N GLU A 105 -8.43 1.83 19.44
CA GLU A 105 -7.71 2.62 18.44
C GLU A 105 -8.32 2.44 17.03
N ILE A 106 -8.55 1.18 16.63
CA ILE A 106 -9.16 0.85 15.33
C ILE A 106 -10.59 1.38 15.24
N PHE A 107 -11.37 1.23 16.32
CA PHE A 107 -12.75 1.68 16.34
C PHE A 107 -12.88 3.21 16.25
N GLU A 108 -11.95 3.95 16.85
CA GLU A 108 -11.86 5.41 16.72
C GLU A 108 -11.43 5.83 15.30
N ALA A 109 -10.51 5.08 14.70
CA ALA A 109 -10.04 5.29 13.33
C ALA A 109 -11.08 4.96 12.26
N LYS A 110 -12.22 4.32 12.59
CA LYS A 110 -13.27 3.96 11.61
C LYS A 110 -13.80 5.13 10.78
N ARG A 111 -13.64 6.38 11.26
CA ARG A 111 -13.93 7.60 10.49
C ARG A 111 -13.21 7.62 9.14
N LEU A 112 -12.03 7.01 9.03
CA LEU A 112 -11.25 6.91 7.80
C LEU A 112 -11.92 6.03 6.74
N LEU A 113 -12.90 5.22 7.14
CA LEU A 113 -13.70 4.36 6.24
C LEU A 113 -14.93 5.08 5.70
N LYS A 114 -15.13 6.37 6.01
CA LYS A 114 -16.19 7.18 5.38
C LYS A 114 -16.02 7.14 3.86
N ASN A 115 -17.14 7.14 3.13
CA ASN A 115 -17.20 7.01 1.67
C ASN A 115 -16.74 5.64 1.13
N THR A 116 -16.48 4.67 2.00
CA THR A 116 -16.35 3.26 1.61
C THR A 116 -17.65 2.51 1.91
N ALA A 117 -17.80 1.31 1.34
CA ALA A 117 -18.91 0.41 1.67
C ALA A 117 -18.69 -0.36 3.00
N ILE A 118 -17.66 -0.03 3.78
CA ILE A 118 -17.27 -0.74 4.99
C ILE A 118 -17.79 -0.01 6.23
N THR A 119 -18.49 -0.74 7.09
CA THR A 119 -18.97 -0.24 8.38
C THR A 119 -18.40 -1.08 9.53
N VAL A 120 -17.98 -0.41 10.60
CA VAL A 120 -17.44 -1.05 11.81
C VAL A 120 -18.31 -0.73 13.01
N TYR A 121 -18.74 -1.77 13.72
CA TYR A 121 -19.53 -1.70 14.95
C TYR A 121 -18.79 -2.41 16.09
N GLU A 122 -19.04 -1.98 17.32
CA GLU A 122 -18.64 -2.78 18.48
C GLU A 122 -19.59 -3.96 18.64
N ASP A 123 -19.03 -5.11 18.98
CA ASP A 123 -19.82 -6.24 19.47
C ASP A 123 -20.17 -5.97 20.94
N LEU A 124 -21.42 -5.61 21.18
CA LEU A 124 -21.95 -5.28 22.50
C LEU A 124 -22.74 -6.47 23.04
N THR A 125 -22.69 -6.66 24.36
CA THR A 125 -23.60 -7.62 25.01
C THR A 125 -25.05 -7.23 24.75
N ALA A 126 -25.96 -8.22 24.73
CA ALA A 126 -27.37 -8.01 24.42
C ALA A 126 -27.99 -6.83 25.20
N ARG A 127 -27.73 -6.77 26.51
CA ARG A 127 -28.17 -5.66 27.38
C ARG A 127 -27.64 -4.30 26.94
N ARG A 128 -26.35 -4.20 26.59
CA ARG A 128 -25.74 -2.93 26.14
C ARG A 128 -26.22 -2.52 24.76
N TYR A 129 -26.40 -3.49 23.87
CA TYR A 129 -26.99 -3.26 22.56
C TYR A 129 -28.42 -2.74 22.68
N GLU A 130 -29.23 -3.31 23.58
CA GLU A 130 -30.59 -2.83 23.83
C GLU A 130 -30.59 -1.38 24.32
N ILE A 131 -29.74 -1.04 25.30
CA ILE A 131 -29.55 0.33 25.77
C ILE A 131 -29.18 1.27 24.62
N LEU A 132 -28.26 0.86 23.74
CA LEU A 132 -27.87 1.65 22.57
C LEU A 132 -29.07 1.92 21.64
N ILE A 133 -29.87 0.90 21.36
CA ILE A 133 -31.05 1.04 20.49
C ILE A 133 -32.09 1.97 21.11
N GLN A 134 -32.40 1.82 22.40
CA GLN A 134 -33.38 2.68 23.07
C GLN A 134 -32.87 4.13 23.19
N ALA A 135 -31.58 4.32 23.50
CA ALA A 135 -30.99 5.64 23.55
C ALA A 135 -31.05 6.35 22.18
N ARG A 136 -30.76 5.62 21.08
CA ARG A 136 -30.90 6.16 19.72
C ARG A 136 -32.31 6.58 19.37
N LYS A 137 -33.33 5.87 19.86
CA LYS A 137 -34.74 6.27 19.66
C LYS A 137 -35.06 7.58 20.37
N LYS A 138 -34.50 7.80 21.56
CA LYS A 138 -34.78 8.99 22.38
C LYS A 138 -33.98 10.22 21.95
N PHE A 139 -32.67 10.10 21.82
CA PHE A 139 -31.77 11.24 21.55
C PHE A 139 -31.45 11.42 20.06
N GLY A 140 -31.84 10.46 19.22
CA GLY A 140 -31.51 10.41 17.81
C GLY A 140 -30.20 9.67 17.52
N PRO A 141 -30.07 9.01 16.34
CA PRO A 141 -28.94 8.15 16.03
C PRO A 141 -27.60 8.89 15.89
N LYS A 142 -27.63 10.19 15.55
CA LYS A 142 -26.42 11.02 15.43
C LYS A 142 -25.83 11.43 16.78
N ASN A 143 -26.67 11.47 17.81
CA ASN A 143 -26.29 11.92 19.14
C ASN A 143 -25.88 10.77 20.06
N VAL A 144 -25.93 9.52 19.60
CA VAL A 144 -25.68 8.34 20.44
C VAL A 144 -24.64 7.44 19.80
N TRP A 145 -23.60 7.12 20.55
CA TRP A 145 -22.51 6.25 20.10
C TRP A 145 -22.06 5.31 21.22
N SER A 146 -21.41 4.22 20.82
CA SER A 146 -20.71 3.34 21.75
C SER A 146 -19.21 3.63 21.73
N MET A 147 -18.53 3.38 22.84
CA MET A 147 -17.07 3.43 22.92
C MET A 147 -16.58 2.59 24.09
N GLY A 148 -15.70 1.62 23.83
CA GLY A 148 -15.14 0.74 24.85
C GLY A 148 -16.21 -0.08 25.57
N GLY A 149 -17.25 -0.52 24.85
CA GLY A 149 -18.38 -1.27 25.42
C GLY A 149 -19.40 -0.44 26.20
N ASN A 150 -19.21 0.88 26.32
CA ASN A 150 -20.14 1.78 26.98
C ASN A 150 -20.98 2.54 25.95
N VAL A 151 -22.20 2.95 26.35
CA VAL A 151 -23.11 3.75 25.52
C VAL A 151 -23.09 5.19 26.01
N PHE A 152 -22.88 6.12 25.09
CA PHE A 152 -22.88 7.55 25.36
C PHE A 152 -23.95 8.25 24.52
N ALA A 153 -24.52 9.32 25.07
CA ALA A 153 -25.42 10.20 24.36
C ALA A 153 -25.02 11.66 24.56
N TRP A 154 -25.26 12.48 23.54
CA TRP A 154 -25.24 13.92 23.62
C TRP A 154 -26.64 14.40 24.00
N CYS A 155 -26.75 15.16 25.09
CA CYS A 155 -28.00 15.78 25.52
C CYS A 155 -28.01 17.26 25.14
N ASP A 156 -28.89 17.64 24.21
CA ASP A 156 -28.99 19.03 23.73
C ASP A 156 -29.50 19.99 24.81
N LYS A 157 -30.35 19.54 25.73
CA LYS A 157 -30.84 20.34 26.86
C LYS A 157 -29.71 20.76 27.80
N ASP A 158 -28.88 19.79 28.19
CA ASP A 158 -27.79 19.98 29.14
C ASP A 158 -26.47 20.38 28.48
N LYS A 159 -26.41 20.38 27.14
CA LYS A 159 -25.20 20.59 26.32
C LYS A 159 -24.00 19.77 26.80
N LYS A 160 -24.23 18.52 27.21
CA LYS A 160 -23.19 17.65 27.76
C LYS A 160 -23.28 16.22 27.27
N LYS A 161 -22.15 15.54 27.34
CA LYS A 161 -22.03 14.10 27.11
C LYS A 161 -22.48 13.33 28.35
N LEU A 162 -23.32 12.33 28.14
CA LEU A 162 -23.88 11.47 29.18
C LEU A 162 -23.47 10.02 28.95
N LEU A 163 -23.12 9.32 30.03
CA LEU A 163 -22.89 7.88 30.03
C LEU A 163 -24.19 7.19 30.44
N ILE A 164 -24.72 6.34 29.56
CA ILE A 164 -25.96 5.59 29.79
C ILE A 164 -25.58 4.20 30.29
N LYS A 165 -25.81 3.96 31.59
CA LYS A 165 -25.53 2.67 32.25
C LYS A 165 -26.76 1.76 32.27
N SER A 166 -27.95 2.35 32.31
CA SER A 166 -29.21 1.64 32.48
C SER A 166 -30.33 2.21 31.61
N MET A 167 -31.45 1.49 31.51
CA MET A 167 -32.66 2.02 30.83
C MET A 167 -33.29 3.18 31.58
N ASN A 168 -33.16 3.23 32.91
CA ASN A 168 -33.69 4.35 33.71
C ASN A 168 -32.99 5.66 33.36
N ASP A 169 -31.68 5.61 33.09
CA ASP A 169 -30.91 6.78 32.67
C ASP A 169 -31.45 7.35 31.36
N ILE A 170 -32.00 6.50 30.49
CA ILE A 170 -32.64 6.97 29.26
C ILE A 170 -33.91 7.73 29.59
N LEU A 171 -34.75 7.22 30.51
CA LEU A 171 -36.06 7.79 30.81
C LEU A 171 -35.99 9.15 31.53
N THR A 172 -34.99 9.36 32.38
CA THR A 172 -34.89 10.53 33.27
C THR A 172 -34.37 11.83 32.61
N LEU A 173 -33.92 11.79 31.35
CA LEU A 173 -33.29 12.91 30.62
C LEU A 173 -34.19 13.49 29.50
#